data_AF-A0A257UUQ7-F1
#
_entry.id   AF-A0A257UUQ7-F1
#
_cell.length_a   1.000
_cell.length_b   1.000
_cell.length_c   1.000
_cell.angle_alpha   90.00
_cell.angle_beta   90.00
_cell.angle_gamma   90.00
#
_symmetry.space_group_name_H-M   'P 1'
#
loop_
_entity.id
_entity.type
_entity.pdbx_description
1 polymer ?
#
loop_
_entity_poly.entity_id
_entity_poly.type
_entity_poly.pdbx_seq_one_letter_code
_entity_poly.pdbx_strand_id
1 'polypeptide(L)'
;MTDTDLGFLKQVKERTQSEFLNLRWEGSFTDYLGIAHQQLEVIRTSYQRLYDMILSHGREEVSDGRSVSYRYKFFADPFGMGEDAVFGLDATLARLVNIFKSAAFGYGPERRIILLHGPVGSAKSTIVRQLKRGLEDYARRPEGALYSFRWRVEADEAGRLKSRE
;
A
#
# COMPACT_ATOMS: atom_id res chain seq x y z
N MET A 1 -9.52 27.48 -26.86
CA MET A 1 -9.18 27.21 -25.45
C MET A 1 -9.52 28.45 -24.67
N THR A 2 -10.49 28.34 -23.76
CA THR A 2 -10.87 29.43 -22.87
C THR A 2 -9.82 29.58 -21.77
N ASP A 3 -9.71 30.75 -21.15
CA ASP A 3 -8.74 31.04 -20.08
C ASP A 3 -8.85 30.04 -18.90
N THR A 4 -10.06 29.52 -18.70
CA THR A 4 -10.40 28.44 -17.75
C THR A 4 -9.69 27.11 -18.07
N ASP A 5 -9.54 26.76 -19.34
CA ASP A 5 -8.87 25.53 -19.78
C ASP A 5 -7.35 25.61 -19.52
N LEU A 6 -6.76 26.80 -19.69
CA LEU A 6 -5.33 27.04 -19.42
C LEU A 6 -5.03 26.96 -17.92
N GLY A 7 -5.93 27.51 -17.08
CA GLY A 7 -5.84 27.43 -15.62
C GLY A 7 -5.91 25.99 -15.11
N PHE A 8 -6.84 25.20 -15.64
CA PHE A 8 -6.97 23.77 -15.31
C PHE A 8 -5.72 22.98 -15.69
N LEU A 9 -5.21 23.13 -16.91
CA LEU A 9 -4.01 22.42 -17.36
C LEU A 9 -2.76 22.80 -16.57
N LYS A 10 -2.63 24.07 -16.18
CA LYS A 10 -1.55 24.54 -15.32
C LYS A 10 -1.62 23.89 -13.93
N GLN A 11 -2.81 23.85 -13.34
CA GLN A 11 -3.05 23.21 -12.04
C GLN A 11 -2.77 21.69 -12.08
N VAL A 12 -3.22 21.01 -13.14
CA VAL A 12 -2.91 19.58 -13.35
C VAL A 12 -1.40 19.38 -13.47
N LYS A 13 -0.71 20.19 -14.30
CA LYS A 13 0.75 20.10 -14.48
C LYS A 13 1.51 20.30 -13.17
N GLU A 14 1.16 21.33 -12.39
CA GLU A 14 1.80 21.62 -11.11
C GLU A 14 1.60 20.47 -10.12
N ARG A 15 0.36 20.00 -9.95
CA ARG A 15 0.04 18.89 -9.04
C ARG A 15 0.77 17.60 -9.44
N THR A 16 0.76 17.27 -10.73
CA THR A 16 1.49 16.13 -11.28
C THR A 16 2.99 16.28 -11.06
N GLN A 17 3.59 17.43 -11.34
CA GLN A 17 5.02 17.67 -11.10
C GLN A 17 5.39 17.52 -9.62
N SER A 18 4.60 18.07 -8.70
CA SER A 18 4.85 17.95 -7.25
C SER A 18 4.77 16.49 -6.78
N GLU A 19 3.76 15.73 -7.22
CA GLU A 19 3.64 14.30 -6.90
C GLU A 19 4.84 13.50 -7.46
N PHE A 20 5.28 13.80 -8.69
CA PHE A 20 6.45 13.13 -9.29
C PHE A 20 7.77 13.48 -8.60
N LEU A 21 7.93 14.70 -8.10
CA LEU A 21 9.16 15.11 -7.40
C LEU A 21 9.27 14.41 -6.04
N ASN A 22 8.16 14.28 -5.30
CA ASN A 22 8.14 13.61 -4.00
C ASN A 22 8.43 12.10 -4.11
N LEU A 23 8.19 11.48 -5.26
CA LEU A 23 8.48 10.06 -5.53
C LEU A 23 9.92 9.79 -6.01
N ARG A 24 10.75 10.83 -6.19
CA ARG A 24 12.07 10.75 -6.83
C ARG A 24 13.24 10.96 -5.87
N TRP A 25 13.15 10.41 -4.67
CA TRP A 25 14.33 10.36 -3.81
C TRP A 25 15.36 9.39 -4.40
N GLU A 26 16.58 9.89 -4.63
CA GLU A 26 17.77 9.08 -4.88
C GLU A 26 18.84 9.47 -3.85
N GLY A 27 19.49 8.48 -3.27
CA GLY A 27 20.54 8.68 -2.28
C GLY A 27 21.46 7.47 -2.17
N SER A 28 22.51 7.61 -1.40
CA SER A 28 23.39 6.50 -1.04
C SER A 28 22.69 5.57 -0.04
N PHE A 29 23.27 4.38 0.18
CA PHE A 29 22.82 3.48 1.23
C PHE A 29 22.91 4.14 2.62
N THR A 30 23.93 4.96 2.86
CA THR A 30 24.09 5.72 4.11
C THR A 30 22.94 6.71 4.31
N ASP A 31 22.51 7.40 3.25
CA ASP A 31 21.36 8.32 3.33
C ASP A 31 20.07 7.56 3.67
N TYR A 32 19.88 6.38 3.07
CA TYR A 32 18.76 5.49 3.40
C TYR A 32 18.80 5.03 4.86
N LEU A 33 19.97 4.67 5.40
CA LEU A 33 20.10 4.32 6.82
C LEU A 33 19.72 5.51 7.73
N GLY A 34 20.04 6.73 7.32
CA GLY A 34 19.59 7.95 7.99
C GLY A 34 18.06 8.06 8.02
N ILE A 35 17.39 7.80 6.89
CA ILE A 35 15.92 7.76 6.81
C ILE A 35 15.37 6.67 7.71
N ALA A 36 15.90 5.45 7.64
CA ALA A 36 15.45 4.33 8.46
C ALA A 36 15.62 4.57 9.96
N HIS A 37 16.62 5.35 10.36
CA HIS A 37 16.82 5.75 11.75
C HIS A 37 15.78 6.77 12.23
N GLN A 38 15.32 7.66 11.35
CA GLN A 38 14.32 8.67 11.66
C GLN A 38 12.88 8.14 11.55
N GLN A 39 12.63 7.25 10.60
CA GLN A 39 11.31 6.75 10.24
C GLN A 39 11.36 5.22 10.10
N LEU A 40 11.06 4.50 11.19
CA LEU A 40 11.09 3.04 11.22
C LEU A 40 10.04 2.39 10.31
N GLU A 41 9.05 3.15 9.86
CA GLU A 41 8.02 2.69 8.94
C GLU A 41 8.57 2.20 7.59
N VAL A 42 9.74 2.70 7.19
CA VAL A 42 10.38 2.33 5.92
C VAL A 42 10.98 0.92 5.94
N ILE A 43 11.25 0.36 7.13
CA ILE A 43 11.79 -0.99 7.31
C ILE A 43 10.72 -2.04 7.68
N ARG A 44 9.43 -1.66 7.61
CA ARG A 44 8.31 -2.57 7.90
C ARG A 44 8.30 -3.78 6.96
N THR A 45 7.87 -4.91 7.51
CA THR A 45 7.53 -6.10 6.71
C THR A 45 6.29 -5.86 5.84
N SER A 46 6.10 -6.69 4.81
CA SER A 46 4.91 -6.64 3.96
C SER A 46 3.60 -6.80 4.76
N TYR A 47 3.60 -7.62 5.82
CA TYR A 47 2.45 -7.82 6.68
C TYR A 47 2.16 -6.62 7.59
N GLN A 48 3.19 -6.03 8.19
CA GLN A 48 3.05 -4.78 8.96
C GLN A 48 2.44 -3.69 8.09
N ARG A 49 2.98 -3.52 6.88
CA ARG A 49 2.48 -2.56 5.90
C ARG A 49 1.02 -2.80 5.51
N LEU A 50 0.64 -4.04 5.21
CA LEU A 50 -0.76 -4.38 4.90
C LEU A 50 -1.70 -4.10 6.08
N TYR A 51 -1.28 -4.47 7.29
CA TYR A 51 -2.08 -4.26 8.49
C TYR A 51 -2.27 -2.77 8.80
N ASP A 52 -1.18 -2.00 8.79
CA ASP A 52 -1.20 -0.56 9.06
C ASP A 52 -1.99 0.20 7.98
N MET A 53 -1.83 -0.19 6.71
CA MET A 53 -2.63 0.33 5.60
C MET A 53 -4.13 0.16 5.87
N ILE A 54 -4.58 -1.05 6.20
CA ILE A 54 -6.01 -1.32 6.47
C ILE A 54 -6.50 -0.48 7.66
N LEU A 55 -5.70 -0.39 8.72
CA LEU A 55 -6.05 0.41 9.91
C LEU A 55 -6.08 1.91 9.66
N SER A 56 -5.29 2.43 8.72
CA SER A 56 -5.25 3.87 8.40
C SER A 56 -6.60 4.42 7.93
N HIS A 57 -7.50 3.56 7.42
CA HIS A 57 -8.86 3.95 7.03
C HIS A 57 -9.86 3.92 8.19
N GLY A 58 -9.46 3.39 9.36
CA GLY A 58 -10.29 3.24 10.53
C GLY A 58 -11.12 1.95 10.56
N ARG A 59 -11.67 1.66 11.74
CA ARG A 59 -12.55 0.52 11.99
C ARG A 59 -13.68 0.92 12.93
N GLU A 60 -14.79 0.21 12.82
CA GLU A 60 -15.96 0.37 13.67
C GLU A 60 -16.20 -0.93 14.44
N GLU A 61 -16.56 -0.81 15.70
CA GLU A 61 -16.99 -1.95 16.51
C GLU A 61 -18.43 -2.29 16.15
N VAL A 62 -18.66 -3.56 15.81
CA VAL A 62 -19.99 -4.08 15.48
C VAL A 62 -20.31 -5.20 16.46
N SER A 63 -21.33 -4.99 17.28
CA SER A 63 -21.84 -5.98 18.23
C SER A 63 -23.17 -6.54 17.71
N ASP A 64 -23.26 -7.86 17.62
CA ASP A 64 -24.51 -8.58 17.29
C ASP A 64 -25.23 -9.09 18.55
N GLY A 65 -24.84 -8.61 19.72
CA GLY A 65 -25.34 -9.05 21.03
C GLY A 65 -24.77 -10.38 21.53
N ARG A 66 -24.06 -11.14 20.68
CA ARG A 66 -23.37 -12.40 21.05
C ARG A 66 -21.85 -12.28 20.96
N SER A 67 -21.35 -11.46 20.05
CA SER A 67 -19.93 -11.26 19.82
C SER A 67 -19.63 -9.84 19.36
N VAL A 68 -18.45 -9.35 19.75
CA VAL A 68 -17.88 -8.10 19.25
C VAL A 68 -16.99 -8.42 18.06
N SER A 69 -17.26 -7.78 16.93
CA SER A 69 -16.45 -7.86 15.72
C SER A 69 -16.04 -6.46 15.26
N TYR A 70 -15.12 -6.37 14.30
CA TYR A 70 -14.68 -5.10 13.74
C TYR A 70 -15.02 -5.04 12.26
N ARG A 71 -15.69 -3.96 11.86
CA ARG A 71 -15.85 -3.56 10.47
C ARG A 71 -14.70 -2.64 10.08
N TYR A 72 -13.89 -3.04 9.12
CA TYR A 72 -12.77 -2.24 8.64
C TYR A 72 -13.23 -1.38 7.46
N LYS A 73 -13.16 -0.04 7.61
CA LYS A 73 -13.63 0.93 6.60
C LYS A 73 -12.90 0.79 5.27
N PHE A 74 -11.67 0.27 5.29
CA PHE A 74 -10.91 -0.09 4.10
C PHE A 74 -11.71 -0.93 3.09
N PHE A 75 -12.52 -1.89 3.54
CA PHE A 75 -13.27 -2.76 2.63
C PHE A 75 -14.56 -2.14 2.09
N ALA A 76 -14.90 -0.93 2.51
CA ALA A 76 -15.99 -0.14 1.93
C ALA A 76 -15.57 0.58 0.63
N ASP A 77 -14.40 0.24 0.08
CA ASP A 77 -13.83 0.83 -1.15
C ASP A 77 -13.75 2.37 -1.09
N PRO A 78 -12.87 2.91 -0.24
CA PRO A 78 -12.67 4.36 -0.11
C PRO A 78 -12.04 4.99 -1.36
N PHE A 79 -11.61 4.18 -2.34
CA PHE A 79 -10.94 4.65 -3.56
C PHE A 79 -11.89 4.72 -4.76
N GLY A 80 -12.82 3.76 -4.89
CA GLY A 80 -13.78 3.65 -5.98
C GLY A 80 -15.20 4.09 -5.62
N MET A 81 -15.37 4.90 -4.56
CA MET A 81 -16.70 5.36 -4.10
C MET A 81 -17.68 4.21 -3.80
N GLY A 82 -17.17 3.08 -3.33
CA GLY A 82 -17.99 1.93 -2.97
C GLY A 82 -18.31 0.95 -4.10
N GLU A 83 -17.78 1.15 -5.32
CA GLU A 83 -17.99 0.23 -6.46
C GLU A 83 -17.57 -1.21 -6.11
N ASP A 84 -16.42 -1.34 -5.44
CA ASP A 84 -15.86 -2.62 -5.00
C ASP A 84 -16.10 -2.92 -3.52
N ALA A 85 -17.06 -2.23 -2.87
CA ALA A 85 -17.33 -2.41 -1.46
C ALA A 85 -17.80 -3.85 -1.14
N VAL A 86 -17.23 -4.42 -0.08
CA VAL A 86 -17.52 -5.78 0.35
C VAL A 86 -18.49 -5.74 1.53
N PHE A 87 -19.71 -6.21 1.31
CA PHE A 87 -20.76 -6.26 2.33
C PHE A 87 -21.03 -7.71 2.79
N GLY A 88 -21.52 -7.85 4.03
CA GLY A 88 -21.95 -9.15 4.57
C GLY A 88 -20.83 -10.14 4.92
N LEU A 89 -19.56 -9.72 4.81
CA LEU A 89 -18.39 -10.55 5.11
C LEU A 89 -17.56 -10.01 6.29
N ASP A 90 -18.14 -9.18 7.15
CA ASP A 90 -17.44 -8.52 8.27
C ASP A 90 -16.61 -9.49 9.12
N ALA A 91 -17.20 -10.62 9.53
CA ALA A 91 -16.50 -11.64 10.32
C ALA A 91 -15.34 -12.30 9.56
N THR A 92 -15.51 -12.58 8.27
CA THR A 92 -14.47 -13.15 7.41
C THR A 92 -13.33 -12.16 7.19
N LEU A 93 -13.65 -10.90 6.93
CA LEU A 93 -12.68 -9.82 6.77
C LEU A 93 -11.92 -9.59 8.09
N ALA A 94 -12.61 -9.61 9.23
CA ALA A 94 -11.96 -9.51 10.55
C ALA A 94 -10.99 -10.66 10.80
N ARG A 95 -11.35 -11.90 10.41
CA ARG A 95 -10.43 -13.04 10.48
C ARG A 95 -9.20 -12.85 9.57
N LEU A 96 -9.40 -12.35 8.35
CA LEU A 96 -8.30 -12.05 7.43
C LEU A 96 -7.36 -10.99 8.00
N VAL A 97 -7.91 -9.89 8.53
CA VAL A 97 -7.11 -8.83 9.15
C VAL A 97 -6.36 -9.34 10.39
N ASN A 98 -6.97 -10.23 11.18
CA ASN A 98 -6.28 -10.88 12.29
C ASN A 98 -5.11 -11.75 11.84
N ILE A 99 -5.18 -12.39 10.65
CA ILE A 99 -4.02 -13.10 10.08
C ILE A 99 -2.88 -12.11 9.77
N PHE A 100 -3.20 -10.98 9.13
CA PHE A 100 -2.20 -9.93 8.86
C PHE A 100 -1.61 -9.36 10.14
N LYS A 101 -2.44 -9.11 11.16
CA LYS A 101 -2.00 -8.70 12.50
C LYS A 101 -1.00 -9.68 13.08
N SER A 102 -1.36 -10.97 13.13
CA SER A 102 -0.49 -12.00 13.70
C SER A 102 0.82 -12.14 12.93
N ALA A 103 0.80 -12.04 11.59
CA ALA A 103 2.00 -12.04 10.77
C ALA A 103 2.86 -10.78 10.98
N ALA A 104 2.23 -9.62 11.18
CA ALA A 104 2.91 -8.35 11.45
C ALA A 104 3.69 -8.38 12.77
N PHE A 105 3.20 -9.14 13.76
CA PHE A 105 3.88 -9.38 15.04
C PHE A 105 4.81 -10.60 15.05
N GLY A 106 4.95 -11.32 13.92
CA GLY A 106 5.85 -12.48 13.81
C GLY A 106 5.36 -13.73 14.55
N TYR A 107 4.05 -13.91 14.69
CA TYR A 107 3.45 -15.07 15.37
C TYR A 107 3.28 -16.32 14.49
N GLY A 108 3.95 -16.38 13.33
CA GLY A 108 4.04 -17.58 12.48
C GLY A 108 3.31 -17.52 11.12
N PRO A 109 2.18 -16.79 10.92
CA PRO A 109 1.53 -16.75 9.62
C PRO A 109 2.37 -16.09 8.52
N GLU A 110 3.42 -15.35 8.85
CA GLU A 110 4.26 -14.64 7.89
C GLU A 110 4.98 -15.56 6.88
N ARG A 111 5.10 -16.86 7.20
CA ARG A 111 5.70 -17.88 6.34
C ARG A 111 4.68 -18.79 5.65
N ARG A 112 3.38 -18.45 5.69
CA ARG A 112 2.29 -19.30 5.19
C ARG A 112 1.62 -18.70 3.97
N ILE A 113 1.06 -19.58 3.12
CA ILE A 113 0.20 -19.17 2.01
C ILE A 113 -1.22 -18.96 2.53
N ILE A 114 -1.80 -17.79 2.25
CA ILE A 114 -3.21 -17.51 2.55
C ILE A 114 -4.05 -17.91 1.33
N LEU A 115 -4.88 -18.94 1.48
CA LEU A 115 -5.81 -19.37 0.43
C LEU A 115 -7.20 -18.80 0.70
N LEU A 116 -7.68 -17.91 -0.17
CA LEU A 116 -9.06 -17.46 -0.16
C LEU A 116 -9.93 -18.44 -0.94
N HIS A 117 -10.68 -19.28 -0.23
CA HIS A 117 -11.62 -20.23 -0.81
C HIS A 117 -13.07 -19.89 -0.43
N GLY A 118 -14.03 -20.30 -1.26
CA GLY A 118 -15.45 -20.03 -1.04
C GLY A 118 -16.26 -20.18 -2.33
N PRO A 119 -17.60 -20.16 -2.25
CA PRO A 119 -18.47 -20.28 -3.42
C PRO A 119 -18.24 -19.14 -4.44
N VAL A 120 -18.72 -19.32 -5.67
CA VAL A 120 -18.70 -18.27 -6.68
C VAL A 120 -19.48 -17.05 -6.13
N GLY A 121 -18.99 -15.84 -6.41
CA GLY A 121 -19.60 -14.60 -5.89
C GLY A 121 -19.19 -14.20 -4.46
N SER A 122 -18.34 -14.96 -3.76
CA SER A 122 -17.92 -14.64 -2.38
C SER A 122 -16.83 -13.55 -2.26
N ALA A 123 -16.83 -12.56 -3.15
CA ALA A 123 -15.94 -11.39 -3.17
C ALA A 123 -14.40 -11.65 -3.11
N LYS A 124 -13.90 -12.88 -3.33
CA LYS A 124 -12.47 -13.22 -3.23
C LYS A 124 -11.56 -12.30 -4.06
N SER A 125 -11.86 -12.18 -5.35
CA SER A 125 -11.11 -11.32 -6.27
C SER A 125 -11.27 -9.85 -5.92
N THR A 126 -12.43 -9.45 -5.41
CA THR A 126 -12.70 -8.08 -4.97
C THR A 126 -11.84 -7.70 -3.77
N ILE A 127 -11.73 -8.57 -2.77
CA ILE A 127 -10.84 -8.37 -1.62
C ILE A 127 -9.39 -8.21 -2.10
N VAL A 128 -8.91 -9.10 -2.97
CA VAL A 128 -7.53 -9.03 -3.50
C VAL A 128 -7.30 -7.75 -4.29
N ARG A 129 -8.27 -7.31 -5.11
CA ARG A 129 -8.17 -6.08 -5.88
C ARG A 129 -8.13 -4.84 -4.98
N GLN A 130 -8.98 -4.78 -3.96
CA GLN A 130 -8.94 -3.71 -2.97
C GLN A 130 -7.61 -3.67 -2.23
N LEU A 131 -7.06 -4.80 -1.80
CA LEU A 131 -5.71 -4.87 -1.18
C LEU A 131 -4.62 -4.32 -2.11
N LYS A 132 -4.67 -4.66 -3.40
CA LYS A 132 -3.71 -4.14 -4.41
C LYS A 132 -3.84 -2.63 -4.58
N ARG A 133 -5.06 -2.12 -4.76
CA ARG A 133 -5.33 -0.67 -4.90
C ARG A 133 -4.90 0.09 -3.64
N GLY A 134 -5.23 -0.46 -2.47
CA GLY A 134 -4.83 0.10 -1.18
C GLY A 134 -3.32 0.20 -1.04
N LEU A 135 -2.58 -0.84 -1.43
CA LEU A 135 -1.11 -0.81 -1.38
C LEU A 135 -0.52 0.24 -2.32
N GLU A 136 -1.10 0.40 -3.51
CA GLU A 136 -0.67 1.43 -4.45
C GLU A 136 -0.88 2.83 -3.88
N ASP A 137 -2.07 3.11 -3.32
CA ASP A 137 -2.38 4.40 -2.71
C ASP A 137 -1.53 4.67 -1.46
N TYR A 138 -1.43 3.67 -0.57
CA TYR A 138 -0.64 3.78 0.65
C TYR A 138 0.84 4.02 0.36
N ALA A 139 1.39 3.42 -0.70
CA ALA A 139 2.78 3.62 -1.11
C ALA A 139 3.11 5.06 -1.55
N ARG A 140 2.09 5.86 -1.89
CA ARG A 140 2.26 7.29 -2.25
C ARG A 140 2.25 8.21 -1.04
N ARG A 141 1.92 7.70 0.15
CA ARG A 141 1.89 8.47 1.41
C ARG A 141 3.22 8.35 2.15
N PRO A 142 3.63 9.35 2.94
CA PRO A 142 4.87 9.31 3.71
C PRO A 142 5.01 8.07 4.61
N GLU A 143 3.90 7.63 5.24
CA GLU A 143 3.86 6.46 6.14
C GLU A 143 3.98 5.11 5.39
N GLY A 144 3.78 5.15 4.08
CA GLY A 144 3.93 4.04 3.16
C GLY A 144 5.10 4.22 2.20
N ALA A 145 6.07 5.09 2.47
CA ALA A 145 7.25 5.22 1.61
C ALA A 145 7.97 3.86 1.43
N LEU A 146 8.37 3.54 0.20
CA LEU A 146 9.14 2.34 -0.16
C LEU A 146 10.37 2.77 -0.95
N TYR A 147 11.50 2.18 -0.57
CA TYR A 147 12.77 2.42 -1.23
C TYR A 147 13.23 1.13 -1.90
N SER A 148 13.83 1.28 -3.08
CA SER A 148 14.45 0.17 -3.80
C SER A 148 15.85 0.58 -4.21
N PHE A 149 16.73 -0.41 -4.39
CA PHE A 149 18.06 -0.17 -4.91
C PHE A 149 18.01 -0.08 -6.44
N ARG A 150 18.85 0.78 -7.01
CA ARG A 150 19.15 0.82 -8.44
C ARG A 150 20.64 0.62 -8.62
N TRP A 151 21.01 -0.21 -9.58
CA TRP A 151 22.40 -0.33 -10.02
C TRP A 151 22.75 0.84 -10.95
N ARG A 152 23.79 1.61 -10.60
CA ARG A 152 24.42 2.53 -11.55
C ARG A 152 25.51 1.76 -12.26
N VAL A 153 25.27 1.44 -13.53
CA VAL A 153 26.30 0.84 -14.38
C VAL A 153 26.97 1.96 -15.16
N GLU A 154 28.29 2.09 -15.02
CA GLU A 154 29.05 2.98 -15.89
C GLU A 154 29.15 2.33 -17.27
N ALA A 155 28.58 3.00 -18.27
CA ALA A 155 28.83 2.67 -19.66
C ALA A 155 29.97 3.54 -20.20
N ASP A 156 30.80 3.00 -21.09
CA ASP A 156 31.71 3.81 -21.90
C ASP A 156 30.94 4.66 -22.93
N GLU A 157 31.63 5.56 -23.65
CA GLU A 157 31.02 6.41 -24.70
C GLU A 157 30.34 5.61 -25.83
N ALA A 158 30.63 4.30 -25.93
CA ALA A 158 30.04 3.37 -26.88
C ALA A 158 28.90 2.52 -26.28
N GLY A 159 28.46 2.80 -25.05
CA GLY A 159 27.35 2.10 -24.39
C GLY A 159 27.69 0.73 -23.82
N ARG A 160 28.97 0.34 -23.75
CA ARG A 160 29.41 -0.95 -23.20
C ARG A 160 29.56 -0.84 -21.70
N LEU A 161 29.05 -1.83 -20.98
CA LEU A 161 29.20 -1.90 -19.52
C LEU A 161 30.69 -2.04 -19.21
N LYS A 162 31.25 -1.11 -18.43
CA LYS A 162 32.64 -1.24 -17.96
C LYS A 162 32.71 -2.48 -17.07
N SER A 163 33.46 -3.50 -17.49
CA SER A 163 33.80 -4.63 -16.64
C SER A 163 34.65 -4.14 -15.47
N ARG A 164 34.16 -4.32 -14.25
CA ARG A 164 34.99 -4.16 -13.05
C ARG A 164 35.87 -5.40 -12.92
N GLU A 165 37.19 -5.21 -12.96
CA GLU A 165 38.18 -6.17 -12.43
C GLU A 165 38.02 -6.35 -10.91
#